data_AF-A0A1X0Q7Z5-F1
#
_entry.id   AF-A0A1X0Q7Z5-F1
#
_cell.length_a   1.000
_cell.length_b   1.000
_cell.length_c   1.000
_cell.angle_alpha   90.00
_cell.angle_beta   90.00
_cell.angle_gamma   90.00
#
_symmetry.space_group_name_H-M   'P 1'
#
loop_
_entity.id
_entity.type
_entity.pdbx_description
1 polymer ?
#
loop_
_entity_poly.entity_id
_entity_poly.type
_entity_poly.pdbx_seq_one_letter_code
_entity_poly.pdbx_strand_id
1 'polypeptide(L)'
;MTAAVYKQLLANNLKQSTREMGLEKFILMQDNDPKHTSRLVSNWLDEKDIQVLDWNPQTPNLNSIEAVRVLVKCKLTQFGKFKKDKLKEEIK
;
A
#
# COMPACT_ATOMS: atom_id res chain seq x y z
N MET A 1 9.55 -8.20 -3.39
CA MET A 1 9.66 -6.75 -3.69
C MET A 1 10.78 -6.18 -2.84
N THR A 2 11.66 -5.35 -3.40
CA THR A 2 12.76 -4.69 -2.66
C THR A 2 12.34 -3.30 -2.19
N ALA A 3 13.09 -2.70 -1.27
CA ALA A 3 12.88 -1.31 -0.83
C ALA A 3 12.91 -0.31 -2.00
N ALA A 4 13.80 -0.52 -2.97
CA ALA A 4 13.89 0.33 -4.16
C ALA A 4 12.61 0.27 -5.02
N VAL A 5 12.07 -0.94 -5.22
CA VAL A 5 10.81 -1.14 -5.94
C VAL A 5 9.65 -0.52 -5.17
N TYR A 6 9.64 -0.65 -3.84
CA TYR A 6 8.61 -0.02 -3.00
C TYR A 6 8.64 1.52 -3.10
N LYS A 7 9.82 2.14 -3.00
CA LYS A 7 9.99 3.59 -3.20
C LYS A 7 9.44 4.03 -4.57
N GLN A 8 9.77 3.29 -5.64
CA GLN A 8 9.25 3.58 -6.97
C GLN A 8 7.72 3.46 -7.05
N LEU A 9 7.15 2.45 -6.39
CA LEU A 9 5.69 2.28 -6.32
C LEU A 9 5.03 3.50 -5.67
N LEU A 10 5.55 3.98 -4.54
CA LEU A 10 5.04 5.17 -3.86
C LEU A 10 5.20 6.41 -4.74
N ALA A 11 6.38 6.62 -5.33
CA ALA A 11 6.65 7.76 -6.19
C ALA A 11 5.71 7.84 -7.40
N ASN A 12 5.34 6.69 -7.97
CA ASN A 12 4.49 6.63 -9.16
C ASN A 12 3.00 6.81 -8.86
N ASN A 13 2.52 6.31 -7.70
CA ASN A 13 1.09 6.17 -7.46
C ASN A 13 0.55 7.12 -6.37
N LEU A 14 1.32 7.40 -5.32
CA LEU A 14 0.79 8.03 -4.11
C LEU A 14 0.12 9.39 -4.39
N LYS A 15 0.78 10.25 -5.18
CA LYS A 15 0.26 11.58 -5.52
C LYS A 15 -1.00 11.51 -6.38
N GLN A 16 -1.09 10.53 -7.28
CA GLN A 16 -2.27 10.36 -8.12
C GLN A 16 -3.44 9.86 -7.29
N SER A 17 -3.20 8.87 -6.42
CA SER A 17 -4.22 8.33 -5.51
C SER A 17 -4.77 9.38 -4.54
N THR A 18 -3.92 10.26 -3.98
CA THR A 18 -4.41 11.33 -3.10
C THR A 18 -5.29 12.33 -3.83
N ARG A 19 -4.96 12.66 -5.08
CA ARG A 19 -5.80 13.52 -5.94
C ARG A 19 -7.14 12.89 -6.26
N GLU A 20 -7.15 11.61 -6.64
CA GLU A 20 -8.38 10.87 -6.95
C GLU A 20 -9.30 10.73 -5.73
N MET A 21 -8.72 10.64 -4.53
CA MET A 21 -9.45 10.61 -3.26
C MET A 21 -9.82 12.01 -2.74
N GLY A 22 -9.38 13.10 -3.38
CA GLY A 22 -9.63 14.47 -2.91
C GLY A 22 -8.93 14.81 -1.58
N LEU A 23 -7.81 14.14 -1.28
CA LEU A 23 -7.06 14.34 -0.03
C LEU A 23 -6.03 15.46 -0.19
N GLU A 24 -6.29 16.61 0.44
CA GLU A 24 -5.34 17.72 0.51
C GLU A 24 -4.26 17.51 1.58
N LYS A 25 -4.62 16.90 2.71
CA LYS A 25 -3.73 16.52 3.81
C LYS A 25 -3.98 15.06 4.16
N PHE A 26 -2.91 14.29 4.33
CA PHE A 26 -3.00 12.88 4.65
C PHE A 26 -1.81 12.43 5.49
N ILE A 27 -1.99 11.31 6.20
CA ILE A 27 -0.93 10.57 6.87
C ILE A 27 -0.86 9.20 6.20
N LEU A 28 0.33 8.81 5.75
CA LEU A 28 0.57 7.52 5.10
C LEU A 28 0.57 6.41 6.16
N MET A 29 -0.32 5.43 6.02
CA MET A 29 -0.29 4.20 6.81
C MET A 29 0.47 3.11 6.04
N GLN A 30 1.47 2.51 6.69
CA GLN A 30 2.22 1.35 6.17
C GLN A 30 2.58 0.39 7.31
N ASP A 31 2.74 -0.90 7.01
CA ASP A 31 3.23 -1.87 8.00
C ASP A 31 4.73 -1.69 8.28
N ASN A 32 5.22 -2.29 9.37
CA ASN A 32 6.63 -2.22 9.78
C ASN A 32 7.54 -3.22 9.04
N ASP A 33 7.16 -3.68 7.85
CA ASP A 33 8.00 -4.57 7.05
C ASP A 33 9.37 -3.92 6.76
N PRO A 34 10.49 -4.65 6.89
CA PRO A 34 11.84 -4.08 6.73
C PRO A 34 12.06 -3.28 5.45
N LYS A 35 11.33 -3.58 4.37
CA LYS A 35 11.44 -2.81 3.12
C LYS A 35 10.79 -1.42 3.23
N HIS A 36 9.70 -1.28 3.98
CA HIS A 36 8.96 -0.02 4.16
C HIS A 36 9.64 0.90 5.18
N THR A 37 10.30 0.32 6.19
CA THR A 37 11.04 1.04 7.24
C THR A 37 12.54 1.17 6.93
N SER A 38 12.96 0.75 5.73
CA SER A 38 14.36 0.89 5.30
C SER A 38 14.76 2.36 5.22
N ARG A 39 16.04 2.66 5.52
CA ARG A 39 16.59 4.04 5.40
C ARG A 39 16.33 4.68 4.04
N LEU A 40 16.38 3.89 2.96
CA LEU A 40 16.10 4.35 1.61
C LEU A 40 14.69 4.93 1.47
N VAL A 41 13.71 4.28 2.10
CA VAL A 41 12.30 4.66 2.01
C VAL A 41 11.97 5.75 3.01
N SER A 42 12.41 5.62 4.27
CA SER A 42 12.17 6.63 5.30
C SER A 42 12.75 7.98 4.90
N ASN A 43 14.02 8.04 4.46
CA ASN A 43 14.63 9.30 4.02
C ASN A 43 13.86 9.92 2.84
N TRP A 44 13.39 9.10 1.90
CA TRP A 44 12.63 9.59 0.76
C TRP A 44 11.25 10.14 1.17
N LEU A 45 10.59 9.52 2.15
CA LEU A 45 9.32 10.02 2.70
C LEU A 45 9.52 11.35 3.41
N ASP A 46 10.59 11.48 4.19
CA ASP A 46 10.98 12.73 4.86
C ASP A 46 11.30 13.83 3.85
N GLU A 47 12.08 13.54 2.80
CA GLU A 47 12.38 14.47 1.69
C GLU A 47 11.12 14.94 0.94
N LYS A 48 10.04 14.15 0.97
CA LYS A 48 8.77 14.46 0.33
C LYS A 48 7.75 15.08 1.28
N ASP A 49 8.12 15.33 2.54
CA ASP A 49 7.23 15.83 3.59
C ASP A 49 5.96 14.95 3.73
N ILE A 50 6.13 13.63 3.57
CA ILE A 50 5.05 12.67 3.73
C ILE A 50 5.09 12.14 5.16
N GLN A 51 4.11 12.54 5.97
CA GLN A 51 3.95 12.01 7.31
C GLN A 51 3.55 10.53 7.26
N VAL A 52 4.26 9.71 8.02
CA VAL A 52 3.93 8.29 8.20
C VAL A 52 3.28 8.11 9.58
N LEU A 53 2.22 7.31 9.65
CA LEU A 53 1.60 6.98 10.92
C LEU A 53 2.57 6.14 11.76
N ASP A 54 2.93 6.63 12.94
CA ASP A 54 3.68 5.85 13.92
C ASP A 54 2.75 4.80 14.53
N TRP A 55 2.98 3.52 14.25
CA TRP A 55 2.14 2.43 14.73
C TRP A 55 2.98 1.32 15.37
N ASN A 56 2.53 0.84 16.53
CA ASN A 56 3.25 -0.17 17.30
C ASN A 56 3.32 -1.50 16.51
N PRO A 57 4.51 -2.09 16.31
CA PRO A 57 4.70 -3.35 15.57
C PRO A 57 3.86 -4.53 16.09
N GLN A 58 3.43 -4.47 17.36
CA GLN A 58 2.65 -5.51 18.02
C GLN A 58 1.13 -5.47 17.73
N THR A 59 0.64 -4.52 16.92
CA THR A 59 -0.81 -4.35 16.68
C THR A 59 -1.29 -4.66 15.25
N PRO A 60 -0.85 -5.76 14.59
CA PRO A 60 -1.08 -5.97 13.15
C PRO A 60 -2.56 -5.94 12.75
N ASN A 61 -3.45 -6.16 13.71
CA ASN A 61 -4.91 -6.07 13.56
C ASN A 61 -5.44 -4.65 13.27
N LEU A 62 -4.63 -3.60 13.43
CA LEU A 62 -5.02 -2.21 13.16
C LEU A 62 -4.74 -1.76 11.73
N ASN A 63 -4.14 -2.62 10.89
CA ASN A 63 -3.92 -2.28 9.49
C ASN A 63 -5.21 -2.47 8.68
N SER A 64 -5.91 -1.36 8.40
CA SER A 64 -7.15 -1.34 7.63
C SER A 64 -7.01 -1.96 6.23
N ILE A 65 -5.80 -2.07 5.67
CA ILE A 65 -5.56 -2.76 4.39
C ILE A 65 -5.85 -4.26 4.48
N GLU A 66 -5.71 -4.89 5.64
CA GLU A 66 -5.97 -6.32 5.78
C GLU A 66 -7.45 -6.62 5.60
N ALA A 67 -8.34 -5.75 6.11
CA ALA A 67 -9.77 -5.84 5.84
C ALA A 67 -10.09 -5.70 4.34
N VAL A 68 -9.45 -4.74 3.66
CA VAL A 68 -9.60 -4.58 2.20
C VAL A 68 -9.09 -5.80 1.43
N ARG A 69 -7.94 -6.36 1.84
CA ARG A 69 -7.39 -7.59 1.24
C ARG A 69 -8.33 -8.78 1.41
N VAL A 70 -8.94 -8.94 2.59
CA VAL A 70 -9.95 -9.98 2.84
C VAL A 70 -11.15 -9.77 1.92
N LEU A 71 -11.67 -8.54 1.82
CA LEU A 71 -12.80 -8.24 0.93
C LEU A 71 -12.49 -8.55 -0.54
N VAL A 72 -11.31 -8.15 -1.02
CA VAL A 72 -10.86 -8.46 -2.40
C VAL A 72 -10.76 -9.97 -2.59
N LYS A 73 -10.16 -10.71 -1.66
CA LYS A 73 -10.10 -12.18 -1.73
C LYS A 73 -11.50 -12.80 -1.78
N CYS A 74 -12.42 -12.38 -0.91
CA CYS A 74 -13.80 -12.88 -0.88
C CYS A 74 -14.57 -12.57 -2.18
N LYS A 75 -14.32 -11.43 -2.81
CA LYS A 75 -14.88 -11.15 -4.14
C LYS A 75 -14.27 -12.07 -5.19
N LEU A 76 -12.95 -12.21 -5.20
CA LEU A 76 -12.24 -13.07 -6.15
C LEU A 76 -12.64 -14.55 -6.05
N THR A 77 -12.98 -15.07 -4.85
CA THR A 77 -13.44 -16.46 -4.71
C THR A 77 -14.74 -16.74 -5.46
N GLN A 78 -15.58 -15.73 -5.71
CA GLN A 78 -16.83 -15.89 -6.46
C GLN A 78 -16.58 -16.20 -7.95
N PHE A 79 -15.41 -15.85 -8.46
CA PHE A 79 -15.07 -16.01 -9.87
C PHE A 79 -14.23 -17.26 -10.19
N GLY A 80 -13.90 -18.07 -9.18
CA GLY A 80 -13.12 -19.31 -9.34
C GLY A 80 -11.60 -19.12 -9.50
N LYS A 81 -10.88 -20.19 -9.87
CA LYS A 81 -9.42 -20.13 -10.07
C LYS A 81 -9.10 -19.54 -11.45
N PHE A 82 -8.55 -18.34 -11.47
CA PHE A 82 -8.08 -17.71 -12.69
C PHE A 82 -6.63 -18.06 -13.03
N LYS A 83 -6.31 -18.09 -14.33
CA LYS A 83 -4.94 -17.90 -14.80
C LYS A 83 -4.53 -16.44 -14.54
N LYS A 84 -3.23 -16.21 -14.32
CA LYS A 84 -2.67 -14.90 -13.95
C LYS A 84 -3.11 -13.76 -14.88
N ASP A 85 -3.21 -14.03 -16.18
CA ASP A 85 -3.54 -12.99 -17.17
C ASP A 85 -5.01 -12.59 -17.10
N LYS A 86 -5.92 -13.57 -16.99
CA LYS A 86 -7.34 -13.31 -16.80
C LYS A 86 -7.63 -12.56 -15.50
N LEU A 87 -6.89 -12.86 -14.43
CA LEU A 87 -7.03 -12.13 -13.16
C LEU A 87 -6.68 -10.63 -13.31
N LYS A 88 -5.72 -10.28 -14.16
CA LYS A 88 -5.33 -8.87 -14.37
C LYS A 88 -6.37 -8.08 -15.16
N GLU A 89 -7.10 -8.75 -16.05
CA GLU A 89 -8.18 -8.13 -16.84
C GLU A 89 -9.39 -7.86 -15.96
N GLU A 90 -9.74 -8.77 -15.06
CA GLU A 90 -10.92 -8.66 -14.17
C GLU A 90 -10.73 -7.67 -13.01
N ILE A 91 -9.49 -7.30 -12.67
CA ILE A 91 -9.17 -6.37 -11.57
C ILE A 91 -9.01 -4.92 -12.07
N LYS A 92 -8.86 -4.70 -13.37
CA LYS A 92 -8.74 -3.36 -13.97
C LYS A 92 -10.06 -2.62 -13.99
#